data_AF-A0A497RHE4-F1
#
_entry.id   AF-A0A497RHE4-F1
#
_cell.length_a   1.000
_cell.length_b   1.000
_cell.length_c   1.000
_cell.angle_alpha   90.00
_cell.angle_beta   90.00
_cell.angle_gamma   90.00
#
_symmetry.space_group_name_H-M   'P 1'
#
loop_
_entity.id
_entity.type
_entity.pdbx_description
1 polymer ?
#
loop_
_entity_poly.entity_id
_entity_poly.type
_entity_poly.pdbx_seq_one_letter_code
_entity_poly.pdbx_strand_id
1 'polypeptide(L)' 'MPAYSKRKQQILKWFEDNKDAVVTPRSLSVLLDIPHDTVKHLLRDLCQEGKIIQISYGLYAHPSFKSSKKDRK' A
#
# COMPACT_ATOMS: atom_id res chain seq x y z
N MET A 1 15.93 -17.46 2.96
CA MET A 1 15.46 -16.06 3.01
C MET A 1 13.93 -15.99 3.09
N PRO A 2 13.28 -16.08 4.27
CA PRO A 2 11.81 -16.19 4.33
C PRO A 2 11.03 -15.05 5.02
N ALA A 3 11.68 -14.16 5.79
CA ALA A 3 10.95 -13.19 6.62
C ALA A 3 10.39 -12.00 5.84
N TYR A 4 11.11 -11.52 4.82
CA TYR A 4 10.67 -10.40 3.97
C TYR A 4 9.42 -10.74 3.16
N SER A 5 9.32 -11.99 2.67
CA SER A 5 8.21 -12.43 1.84
C SER A 5 6.88 -12.46 2.60
N LYS A 6 6.87 -12.85 3.89
CA LYS A 6 5.62 -12.94 4.68
C LYS A 6 4.99 -11.56 4.91
N ARG A 7 5.78 -10.58 5.35
CA ARG A 7 5.28 -9.21 5.62
C ARG A 7 4.81 -8.53 4.34
N LYS A 8 5.56 -8.68 3.25
CA LYS A 8 5.16 -8.18 1.93
C LYS A 8 3.84 -8.78 1.46
N GLN A 9 3.66 -10.09 1.64
CA GLN A 9 2.40 -10.77 1.33
C GLN A 9 1.23 -10.31 2.23
N GLN A 10 1.47 -10.03 3.51
CA GLN A 10 0.45 -9.47 4.40
C GLN A 10 -0.02 -8.09 3.92
N ILE A 11 0.91 -7.21 3.57
CA ILE A 11 0.59 -5.88 3.04
C ILE A 11 -0.22 -6.00 1.74
N LEU A 12 0.23 -6.85 0.80
CA LEU A 12 -0.49 -7.11 -0.44
C LEU A 12 -1.91 -7.63 -0.19
N LYS A 13 -2.05 -8.63 0.69
CA LYS A 13 -3.35 -9.20 1.03
C LYS A 13 -4.28 -8.14 1.63
N TRP A 14 -3.75 -7.24 2.46
CA TRP A 14 -4.52 -6.14 3.02
C TRP A 14 -5.06 -5.21 1.93
N PHE A 15 -4.24 -4.84 0.93
CA PHE A 15 -4.69 -4.02 -0.21
C PHE A 15 -5.69 -4.76 -1.12
N GLU A 16 -5.57 -6.07 -1.29
CA GLU A 16 -6.55 -6.88 -2.03
C GLU A 16 -7.89 -6.97 -1.30
N ASP A 17 -7.88 -7.02 0.03
CA ASP A 17 -9.09 -7.00 0.85
C ASP A 17 -9.73 -5.60 0.89
N ASN A 18 -8.92 -4.55 0.76
CA ASN A 18 -9.31 -3.15 0.90
C ASN A 18 -9.00 -2.34 -0.37
N LYS A 19 -9.58 -2.74 -1.51
CA LYS A 19 -9.29 -2.17 -2.85
C LYS A 19 -9.62 -0.68 -2.99
N ASP A 20 -10.59 -0.20 -2.21
CA ASP A 20 -11.03 1.20 -2.20
C ASP A 20 -10.37 2.03 -1.08
N ALA A 21 -9.46 1.44 -0.30
CA ALA A 21 -8.80 2.14 0.79
C ALA A 21 -7.56 2.89 0.33
N VAL A 22 -7.38 4.08 0.89
CA VAL A 22 -6.16 4.88 0.77
C VAL A 22 -5.50 4.93 2.14
N VAL A 23 -4.22 4.59 2.20
CA VAL A 23 -3.49 4.46 3.47
C VAL A 23 -2.14 5.14 3.44
N THR A 24 -1.74 5.58 4.62
CA THR A 24 -0.39 6.08 4.88
C THR A 24 0.50 4.95 5.42
N PRO A 25 1.83 5.04 5.25
CA PRO A 25 2.77 4.10 5.88
C PRO A 25 2.59 4.00 7.39
N ARG A 26 2.24 5.13 8.05
CA ARG A 26 2.01 5.18 9.49
C ARG A 26 0.76 4.40 9.90
N SER A 27 -0.35 4.58 9.18
CA SER A 27 -1.58 3.82 9.43
C SER A 27 -1.35 2.33 9.24
N LEU A 28 -0.66 1.94 8.16
CA LEU A 28 -0.42 0.55 7.82
C LEU A 28 0.55 -0.13 8.82
N SER A 29 1.50 0.63 9.36
CA SER A 29 2.40 0.20 10.44
C SER A 29 1.65 -0.20 11.70
N VAL A 30 0.65 0.59 12.11
CA VAL A 30 -0.20 0.28 13.28
C VAL A 30 -1.15 -0.88 13.01
N LEU A 31 -1.77 -0.91 11.83
CA LEU A 31 -2.77 -1.94 11.48
C LEU A 31 -2.16 -3.35 11.38
N LEU A 32 -0.94 -3.46 10.86
CA LEU A 32 -0.29 -4.74 10.62
C LEU A 32 0.77 -5.09 11.67
N ASP A 33 0.97 -4.22 12.66
CA ASP A 33 2.04 -4.31 13.66
C ASP A 33 3.43 -4.50 13.00
N ILE A 34 3.71 -3.69 11.98
CA ILE A 34 4.97 -3.70 11.23
C ILE A 34 5.71 -2.39 11.48
N PRO A 35 7.03 -2.40 11.73
CA PRO A 35 7.80 -1.16 11.90
C PRO A 35 7.65 -0.21 10.71
N HIS A 36 7.46 1.08 10.99
CA HIS A 36 7.22 2.11 9.98
C HIS A 36 8.27 2.13 8.86
N ASP A 37 9.55 2.04 9.19
CA ASP A 37 10.63 1.99 8.19
C ASP A 37 10.50 0.76 7.29
N THR A 38 10.16 -0.40 7.86
CA THR A 38 9.93 -1.62 7.08
C THR A 38 8.73 -1.46 6.14
N VAL A 39 7.64 -0.87 6.62
CA VAL A 39 6.46 -0.58 5.78
C VAL A 39 6.84 0.36 4.64
N LYS A 40 7.60 1.42 4.91
CA LYS A 40 8.02 2.39 3.88
C LYS A 40 8.87 1.74 2.80
N HIS A 41 9.82 0.87 3.17
CA HIS A 41 10.61 0.09 2.22
C HIS A 41 9.73 -0.85 1.39
N LEU A 42 8.86 -1.63 2.05
CA LEU A 42 7.98 -2.59 1.37
C LEU A 42 6.98 -1.91 0.43
N LEU A 43 6.38 -0.79 0.83
CA LEU A 43 5.48 -0.01 -0.03
C LEU A 43 6.22 0.55 -1.24
N ARG A 44 7.47 1.00 -1.08
CA ARG A 44 8.28 1.46 -2.20
C ARG A 44 8.56 0.34 -3.20
N ASP A 45 8.96 -0.84 -2.72
CA ASP A 45 9.19 -2.01 -3.56
C ASP A 45 7.91 -2.44 -4.29
N LEU A 46 6.79 -2.53 -3.56
CA LEU A 46 5.49 -2.89 -4.13
C LEU A 46 4.98 -1.87 -5.16
N CYS A 47 5.28 -0.59 -4.94
CA CYS A 47 4.96 0.48 -5.89
C CYS A 47 5.83 0.39 -7.14
N GLN A 48 7.12 0.06 -7.01
CA GLN A 48 8.02 -0.17 -8.16
C GLN A 48 7.61 -1.41 -8.96
N GLU A 49 7.11 -2.44 -8.30
CA GLU A 49 6.57 -3.65 -8.93
C GLU A 49 5.18 -3.47 -9.56
N GLY A 50 4.56 -2.29 -9.42
CA GLY A 50 3.22 -1.99 -9.94
C GLY A 50 2.09 -2.74 -9.23
N LYS A 51 2.34 -3.29 -8.04
CA LYS A 51 1.33 -4.01 -7.25
C LYS A 51 0.43 -3.06 -6.44
N ILE A 52 0.93 -1.87 -6.14
CA ILE A 52 0.18 -0.77 -5.53
C ILE A 52 0.52 0.52 -6.28
N ILE A 53 -0.31 1.55 -6.10
CA ILE A 53 -0.08 2.88 -6.66
C ILE A 53 0.07 3.90 -5.57
N GLN A 54 0.95 4.87 -5.80
CA GLN A 54 1.03 6.06 -4.98
C GLN A 54 0.13 7.15 -5.56
N ILE A 55 -0.93 7.54 -4.83
CA ILE A 55 -1.88 8.57 -5.28
C ILE A 55 -1.32 9.97 -5.00
N SER A 56 -0.64 10.12 -3.86
CA SER A 56 -0.06 11.39 -3.42
C SER A 56 1.12 11.14 -2.48
N TYR A 57 1.81 12.20 -2.07
CA TYR A 57 2.95 12.09 -1.16
C TYR A 57 2.55 11.39 0.15
N GLY A 58 3.09 10.19 0.39
CA GLY A 58 2.77 9.38 1.56
C GLY A 58 1.40 8.68 1.55
N LEU A 59 0.67 8.67 0.42
CA LEU A 59 -0.63 8.01 0.27
C LEU A 59 -0.57 6.92 -0.80
N TYR A 60 -0.88 5.70 -0.38
CA TYR A 60 -0.85 4.50 -1.22
C TYR A 60 -2.24 3.86 -1.30
N ALA A 61 -2.54 3.26 -2.44
CA ALA A 61 -3.77 2.53 -2.66
C ALA A 61 -3.54 1.33 -3.58
N HIS A 62 -4.55 0.48 -3.66
CA HIS A 62 -4.59 -0.62 -4.60
C HIS A 62 -4.64 -0.08 -6.05
N PRO A 63 -4.04 -0.75 -7.05
CA PRO A 63 -3.97 -0.27 -8.44
C PRO A 63 -5.36 -0.16 -9.11
N SER A 64 -6.32 -0.96 -8.66
CA SER A 64 -7.73 -0.85 -9.09
C SER A 64 -8.48 0.30 -8.41
N PHE A 65 -7.83 1.09 -7.53
CA PHE A 65 -8.45 2.25 -6.92
C PHE A 65 -8.85 3.21 -8.04
N LYS A 66 -10.15 3.26 -8.34
CA LYS A 66 -10.71 4.29 -9.20
C LYS A 66 -10.56 5.58 -8.42
N SER A 67 -9.46 6.29 -8.69
CA SER A 67 -9.41 7.70 -8.40
C SER A 67 -10.65 8.27 -9.07
N SER A 68 -11.69 8.55 -8.28
CA SER A 68 -12.79 9.40 -8.68
C SER A 68 -12.21 10.80 -8.86
N LYS A 69 -11.29 10.97 -9.81
CA LYS A 69 -11.14 12.20 -10.54
C LYS A 69 -12.44 12.34 -11.30
N LYS A 70 -13.39 12.88 -10.55
CA LYS A 70 -14.49 13.69 -11.00
C LYS A 70 -14.09 14.34 -12.31
N ASP A 71 -14.69 13.80 -13.36
CA ASP A 71 -15.02 14.48 -14.60
C ASP A 71 -15.39 15.93 -14.24
N ARG A 72 -14.43 16.85 -14.38
CA ARG A 72 -14.70 18.28 -14.28
C ARG A 72 -14.63 18.79 -15.71
N LYS A 73 -15.78 18.57 -16.36
CA LYS A 73 -16.24 19.20 -17.58
C LYS A 73 -16.07 20.72 -17.52
#